data_AF-A0A2P8PYA1-F1
#
_entry.id   AF-A0A2P8PYA1-F1
#
_cell.length_a   1.000
_cell.length_b   1.000
_cell.length_c   1.000
_cell.angle_alpha   90.00
_cell.angle_beta   90.00
_cell.angle_gamma   90.00
#
_symmetry.space_group_name_H-M   'P 1'
#
loop_
_entity.id
_entity.type
_entity.pdbx_description
1 polymer ?
#
loop_
_entity_poly.entity_id
_entity_poly.type
_entity_poly.pdbx_seq_one_letter_code
_entity_poly.pdbx_strand_id
1 'polypeptide(L)' 'MPYWAVTIPTHTADGTSGVHVFIVTADRPEQARGRALAKADMPMSLRHRRNAALRLAALTIAEITPRWGM' A
#
# COMPACT_ATOMS: atom_id res chain seq x y z
N MET A 1 7.28 11.75 -12.75
CA MET A 1 7.15 10.76 -11.66
C MET A 1 5.87 9.98 -11.88
N PRO A 2 5.93 8.69 -12.26
CA PRO A 2 4.75 7.85 -12.37
C PRO A 2 4.06 7.67 -11.02
N TYR A 3 2.77 7.30 -11.08
CA TYR A 3 2.01 6.87 -9.92
C TYR A 3 2.15 5.36 -9.76
N TRP A 4 2.15 4.90 -8.52
CA TRP A 4 2.27 3.48 -8.18
C TRP A 4 1.18 3.10 -7.18
N ALA A 5 0.51 1.98 -7.43
CA ALA A 5 -0.34 1.29 -6.47
C ALA A 5 0.50 0.26 -5.74
N VAL A 6 0.65 0.43 -4.43
CA VAL A 6 1.26 -0.57 -3.55
C VAL A 6 0.17 -1.21 -2.71
N THR A 7 -0.12 -2.47 -2.98
CA THR A 7 -1.17 -3.23 -2.30
C THR A 7 -0.54 -4.17 -1.29
N ILE A 8 -0.92 -4.01 -0.02
CA ILE A 8 -0.40 -4.81 1.09
C ILE A 8 -1.55 -5.61 1.71
N PRO A 9 -1.52 -6.94 1.63
CA PRO A 9 -2.52 -7.75 2.32
C PRO A 9 -2.44 -7.55 3.83
N THR A 10 -3.60 -7.54 4.49
CA THR A 10 -3.76 -7.39 5.94
C THR A 10 -4.50 -8.59 6.51
N HIS A 11 -4.13 -9.02 7.71
CA HIS A 11 -4.81 -10.07 8.44
C HIS A 11 -5.09 -9.59 9.86
N THR A 12 -6.32 -9.78 10.32
CA THR A 12 -6.70 -9.58 11.73
C THR A 12 -6.38 -10.83 12.54
N ALA A 13 -6.31 -10.70 13.87
CA ALA A 13 -6.15 -11.84 14.78
C ALA A 13 -7.27 -12.88 14.60
N ASP A 14 -8.47 -12.41 14.22
CA ASP A 14 -9.66 -13.24 14.00
C ASP A 14 -9.66 -13.91 12.61
N GLY A 15 -8.55 -13.86 11.88
CA GLY A 15 -8.37 -14.52 10.58
C GLY A 15 -9.02 -13.79 9.39
N THR A 16 -9.67 -12.64 9.61
CA THR A 16 -10.24 -11.85 8.51
C THR A 16 -9.13 -11.24 7.68
N SER A 17 -9.19 -11.45 6.37
CA SER A 17 -8.23 -10.94 5.38
C SER A 17 -8.76 -9.67 4.71
N GLY A 18 -7.86 -8.74 4.39
CA GLY A 18 -8.18 -7.51 3.66
C GLY A 18 -6.96 -6.98 2.92
N VAL A 19 -7.07 -5.80 2.31
CA VAL A 19 -5.95 -5.13 1.63
C VAL A 19 -5.88 -3.67 2.03
N HIS A 20 -4.65 -3.15 2.14
CA HIS A 20 -4.39 -1.73 2.28
C HIS A 20 -3.61 -1.26 1.04
N VAL A 21 -4.21 -0.34 0.28
CA VAL A 21 -3.62 0.19 -0.94
C VAL A 21 -3.07 1.59 -0.69
N PHE A 22 -1.82 1.82 -1.08
CA PHE A 22 -1.18 3.13 -1.05
C PHE A 22 -0.88 3.59 -2.47
N ILE A 23 -1.40 4.77 -2.81
CA ILE A 23 -1.05 5.45 -4.07
C ILE A 23 0.09 6.43 -3.77
N VAL A 24 1.22 6.23 -4.43
CA VAL A 24 2.42 7.06 -4.23
C VAL A 24 3.03 7.45 -5.57
N THR A 25 3.65 8.63 -5.63
CA THR A 25 4.55 8.98 -6.73
C THR A 25 5.94 8.45 -6.41
N ALA A 26 6.66 7.93 -7.40
CA ALA A 26 8.06 7.52 -7.27
C ALA A 26 8.70 7.30 -8.65
N ASP A 27 10.02 7.38 -8.76
CA ASP A 27 10.70 7.13 -10.05
C ASP A 27 10.96 5.63 -10.30
N ARG A 28 10.98 4.81 -9.24
CA ARG A 28 11.26 3.38 -9.29
C ARG A 28 10.35 2.58 -8.35
N PRO A 29 10.05 1.31 -8.64
CA PRO A 29 9.18 0.48 -7.82
C PRO A 29 9.68 0.30 -6.37
N GLU A 30 10.99 0.22 -6.14
CA GLU A 30 11.57 0.08 -4.80
C GLU A 30 11.34 1.33 -3.96
N GLN A 31 11.39 2.51 -4.60
CA GLN A 31 11.07 3.77 -3.94
C GLN A 31 9.57 3.86 -3.61
N ALA A 32 8.71 3.39 -4.52
CA ALA A 32 7.26 3.29 -4.26
C ALA A 32 6.98 2.40 -3.05
N ARG A 33 7.64 1.23 -2.97
CA ARG A 33 7.57 0.33 -1.82
C ARG A 33 7.96 1.04 -0.53
N GLY A 34 9.13 1.69 -0.49
CA GLY A 34 9.61 2.39 0.71
C GLY A 34 8.65 3.50 1.16
N ARG A 35 8.13 4.30 0.22
CA ARG A 35 7.15 5.37 0.52
C ARG A 35 5.83 4.81 1.05
N ALA A 36 5.35 3.70 0.48
CA ALA A 36 4.12 3.03 0.94
C ALA A 36 4.28 2.44 2.34
N LEU A 37 5.42 1.82 2.64
CA LEU A 37 5.71 1.29 3.98
C LEU A 37 5.77 2.42 5.03
N ALA A 38 6.46 3.52 4.72
CA ALA A 38 6.50 4.69 5.60
C ALA A 38 5.10 5.27 5.88
N LYS A 39 4.22 5.30 4.86
CA LYS A 39 2.80 5.67 5.04
C LYS A 39 2.05 4.64 5.87
N ALA A 40 2.31 3.36 5.67
CA ALA A 40 1.67 2.29 6.41
C ALA A 40 1.98 2.35 7.92
N ASP A 41 3.14 2.86 8.31
CA ASP A 41 3.50 3.02 9.73
C ASP A 41 2.92 4.27 10.38
N MET A 42 2.24 5.15 9.61
CA MET A 42 1.60 6.33 10.18
C MET A 42 0.42 5.96 11.10
N PRO A 43 0.19 6.69 12.21
CA PRO A 43 -0.90 6.43 13.15
C PRO A 43 -2.29 6.35 12.48
N MET A 44 -2.53 7.19 11.47
CA MET A 44 -3.78 7.18 10.71
C MET A 44 -3.98 5.86 9.95
N SER A 45 -2.92 5.34 9.32
CA SER A 45 -2.97 4.07 8.58
C SER A 45 -3.13 2.87 9.50
N LEU A 46 -2.49 2.89 10.68
CA LEU A 46 -2.71 1.90 11.75
C LEU A 46 -4.17 1.87 12.20
N ARG A 47 -4.75 3.06 12.44
CA ARG A 47 -6.17 3.21 12.82
C ARG A 47 -7.10 2.70 11.73
N HIS A 48 -6.87 3.06 10.46
CA HIS A 48 -7.72 2.62 9.34
C HIS A 48 -7.73 1.10 9.18
N ARG A 49 -6.58 0.43 9.37
CA ARG A 49 -6.51 -1.04 9.34
C ARG A 49 -6.90 -1.70 10.65
N ARG A 50 -7.40 -0.96 11.65
CA ARG A 50 -7.76 -1.46 12.98
C ARG A 50 -6.66 -2.33 13.61
N ASN A 51 -5.40 -1.92 13.46
CA ASN A 51 -4.22 -2.67 13.90
C ASN A 51 -4.05 -4.06 13.25
N ALA A 52 -4.72 -4.35 12.13
CA ALA A 52 -4.46 -5.57 11.36
C ALA A 52 -3.00 -5.64 10.92
N ALA A 53 -2.41 -6.84 11.01
CA ALA A 53 -1.02 -7.08 10.65
C ALA A 53 -0.85 -7.06 9.13
N LEU A 54 0.26 -6.49 8.65
CA LEU A 54 0.59 -6.43 7.23
C LEU A 54 1.39 -7.67 6.80
N ARG A 55 1.01 -8.30 5.69
CA ARG A 55 1.75 -9.40 5.08
C ARG A 55 2.69 -8.89 4.00
N LEU A 56 3.81 -8.31 4.44
CA LEU A 56 4.79 -7.67 3.56
C LEU A 56 5.40 -8.61 2.51
N ALA A 57 5.46 -9.92 2.79
CA ALA A 57 5.94 -10.92 1.84
C ALA A 57 5.02 -11.11 0.63
N ALA A 58 3.74 -10.73 0.74
CA ALA A 58 2.74 -10.83 -0.32
C ALA A 58 2.35 -9.45 -0.89
N LEU A 59 3.18 -8.43 -0.66
CA LEU A 59 2.99 -7.09 -1.19
C LEU A 59 3.13 -7.08 -2.71
N THR A 60 2.24 -6.38 -3.40
CA THR A 60 2.33 -6.15 -4.85
C THR A 60 2.49 -4.67 -5.17
N ILE A 61 3.17 -4.39 -6.29
CA ILE A 61 3.46 -3.05 -6.77
C ILE A 61 3.07 -3.00 -8.24
N ALA A 62 2.21 -2.07 -8.61
CA ALA A 62 1.81 -1.84 -9.99
C ALA A 62 1.98 -0.37 -10.33
N GLU A 63 2.59 -0.08 -11.49
CA GLU A 63 2.57 1.26 -12.05
C GLU A 63 1.14 1.60 -12.49
N ILE A 64 0.70 2.81 -12.16
CA ILE A 64 -0.60 3.34 -12.57
C ILE A 64 -0.33 4.33 -13.69
N THR A 65 -0.86 4.05 -14.87
CA THR A 65 -1.00 5.07 -15.91
C THR A 65 -2.29 5.84 -15.65
N PRO A 66 -2.24 7.07 -15.12
CA PRO A 66 -3.45 7.84 -14.91
C PRO A 66 -4.12 8.12 -16.25
N ARG A 67 -5.32 7.55 -16.46
CA ARG A 67 -6.21 7.93 -17.56
C ARG A 67 -7.19 8.99 -17.04
N TRP A 68 -6.68 10.17 -16.68
CA TRP A 68 -7.54 11.32 -16.41
C TRP A 68 -7.86 11.98 -17.75
N GLY A 69 -9.01 11.64 -18.33
CA GLY A 69 -9.64 12.36 -19.44
C GLY A 69 -8.85 12.35 -20.76
N MET A 70 -9.19 11.41 -21.64
CA MET A 70 -9.31 11.72 -23.07
C MET A 70 -10.72 12.25 -23.30
#